data_AF-A0A833V2H2-F1
#
_entry.id   AF-A0A833V2H2-F1
#
_cell.length_a   1.000
_cell.length_b   1.000
_cell.length_c   1.000
_cell.angle_alpha   90.00
_cell.angle_beta   90.00
_cell.angle_gamma   90.00
#
_symmetry.space_group_name_H-M   'P 1'
#
loop_
_entity.id
_entity.type
_entity.pdbx_description
1 polymer ?
#
loop_
_entity_poly.entity_id
_entity_poly.type
_entity_poly.pdbx_seq_one_letter_code
_entity_poly.pdbx_strand_id
1 'polypeptide(L)'
;MRAELRDPVDHHKLQQLLPLTRAVFRLHESGRDYATELQRISRLLGDDVDQIDVLGAFGSTRADEFAKRLAIDWHVVPTDLSEPELLELLDAVCACRGDETLMDYWVRCLSVNAGDDRISDLIFWPEAYFGAGYDGRELSPAEMLEVVLRK
;
A
#
# COMPACT_ATOMS: atom_id res chain seq x y z
N MET A 1 10.90 -12.87 -7.07
CA MET A 1 9.75 -12.37 -6.31
C MET A 1 8.62 -13.37 -6.49
N ARG A 2 8.10 -13.91 -5.40
CA ARG A 2 7.00 -14.88 -5.44
C ARG A 2 5.69 -14.25 -5.94
N ALA A 3 4.77 -15.09 -6.39
CA ALA A 3 3.59 -14.65 -7.15
C ALA A 3 2.68 -13.67 -6.35
N GLU A 4 2.40 -13.98 -5.09
CA GLU A 4 1.56 -13.14 -4.20
C GLU A 4 2.13 -11.74 -3.95
N LEU A 5 3.46 -11.55 -4.06
CA LEU A 5 4.09 -10.25 -3.93
C LEU A 5 3.97 -9.44 -5.23
N ARG A 6 3.83 -10.09 -6.39
CA ARG A 6 3.68 -9.40 -7.68
C ARG A 6 2.26 -8.94 -7.94
N ASP A 7 1.29 -9.68 -7.40
CA ASP A 7 -0.13 -9.45 -7.63
C ASP A 7 -0.93 -9.82 -6.38
N PRO A 8 -1.01 -8.91 -5.39
CA PRO A 8 -1.74 -9.13 -4.14
C PRO A 8 -3.25 -8.90 -4.28
N VAL A 9 -3.73 -8.58 -5.48
CA VAL A 9 -5.10 -8.13 -5.71
C VAL A 9 -6.03 -9.34 -5.87
N ASP A 10 -7.12 -9.35 -5.11
CA ASP A 10 -8.24 -10.24 -5.41
C ASP A 10 -8.99 -9.72 -6.65
N HIS A 11 -8.68 -10.29 -7.81
CA HIS A 11 -9.27 -9.90 -9.09
C HIS A 11 -10.78 -10.08 -9.14
N HIS A 12 -11.34 -11.05 -8.41
CA HIS A 12 -12.79 -11.23 -8.36
C HIS A 12 -13.47 -10.12 -7.54
N LYS A 13 -12.88 -9.70 -6.42
CA LYS A 13 -13.33 -8.50 -5.69
C LYS A 13 -13.14 -7.24 -6.53
N LEU A 14 -11.99 -7.08 -7.18
CA LEU A 14 -11.69 -5.91 -8.01
C LEU A 14 -12.75 -5.68 -9.09
N GLN A 15 -13.14 -6.73 -9.83
CA GLN A 15 -14.17 -6.63 -10.87
C GLN A 15 -15.52 -6.12 -10.34
N GLN A 16 -15.87 -6.48 -9.11
CA GLN A 16 -17.09 -6.02 -8.45
C GLN A 16 -16.96 -4.60 -7.88
N LEU A 17 -15.76 -4.23 -7.41
CA LEU A 17 -15.48 -2.91 -6.83
C LEU A 17 -15.38 -1.80 -7.87
N LEU A 18 -14.84 -2.08 -9.05
CA LEU A 18 -14.66 -1.09 -10.13
C LEU A 18 -15.93 -0.29 -10.46
N PRO A 19 -17.10 -0.89 -10.74
CA PRO A 19 -18.31 -0.11 -11.02
C PRO A 19 -18.81 0.69 -9.81
N LEU A 20 -18.61 0.19 -8.58
CA LEU A 20 -19.08 0.84 -7.35
C LEU A 20 -18.22 2.07 -7.01
N THR A 21 -16.89 1.91 -6.99
CA THR A 21 -15.94 3.01 -6.71
C THR A 21 -16.02 4.12 -7.75
N ARG A 22 -16.17 3.77 -9.04
CA ARG A 22 -16.45 4.76 -10.10
C ARG A 22 -17.76 5.51 -9.88
N ALA A 23 -18.79 4.84 -9.36
CA ALA A 23 -20.05 5.51 -9.01
C ALA A 23 -19.85 6.46 -7.82
N VAL A 24 -19.18 6.01 -6.75
CA VAL A 24 -18.82 6.83 -5.58
C VAL A 24 -18.09 8.09 -6.00
N PHE A 25 -17.01 7.98 -6.78
CA PHE A 25 -16.21 9.13 -7.19
C PHE A 25 -17.01 10.14 -8.04
N ARG A 26 -17.85 9.66 -8.96
CA ARG A 26 -18.75 10.56 -9.75
C ARG A 26 -19.81 11.25 -8.88
N LEU A 27 -20.40 10.53 -7.92
CA LEU A 27 -21.38 11.10 -7.01
C LEU A 27 -20.73 12.13 -6.09
N HIS A 28 -19.55 11.81 -5.55
CA HIS A 28 -18.74 12.72 -4.75
C HIS A 28 -18.40 14.00 -5.52
N GLU A 29 -17.87 13.88 -6.74
CA GLU A 29 -17.52 15.03 -7.60
C GLU A 29 -18.73 15.91 -7.92
N SER A 30 -19.93 15.32 -8.05
CA SER A 30 -21.17 16.06 -8.29
C SER A 30 -21.86 16.58 -7.01
N GLY A 31 -21.24 16.41 -5.84
CA GLY A 31 -21.80 16.83 -4.54
C GLY A 31 -23.05 16.06 -4.13
N ARG A 32 -23.24 14.84 -4.65
CA ARG A 32 -24.39 13.98 -4.35
C ARG A 32 -24.05 12.95 -3.29
N ASP A 33 -25.06 12.49 -2.56
CA ASP A 33 -24.92 11.39 -1.61
C ASP A 33 -24.54 10.08 -2.33
N TYR A 34 -23.67 9.29 -1.68
CA TYR A 34 -23.15 8.00 -2.13
C TYR A 34 -23.09 6.97 -0.99
N ALA A 35 -23.85 7.17 0.09
CA ALA A 35 -23.91 6.25 1.22
C ALA A 35 -24.39 4.84 0.83
N THR A 36 -25.27 4.72 -0.17
CA THR A 36 -25.76 3.42 -0.64
C THR A 36 -24.65 2.61 -1.32
N GLU A 37 -23.81 3.26 -2.12
CA GLU A 37 -22.66 2.66 -2.78
C GLU A 37 -21.61 2.21 -1.75
N LEU A 38 -21.34 3.03 -0.74
CA LEU A 38 -20.44 2.67 0.37
C LEU A 38 -20.94 1.47 1.16
N GLN A 39 -22.24 1.39 1.45
CA GLN A 39 -22.83 0.21 2.10
C GLN A 39 -22.68 -1.07 1.27
N ARG A 40 -22.75 -0.95 -0.06
CA ARG A 40 -22.53 -2.09 -0.97
C ARG A 40 -21.07 -2.52 -0.99
N ILE A 41 -20.15 -1.55 -1.05
CA ILE A 41 -18.71 -1.80 -0.96
C ILE A 41 -18.39 -2.49 0.37
N SER A 42 -18.86 -1.93 1.49
CA SER A 42 -18.58 -2.47 2.83
C SER A 42 -19.09 -3.90 2.98
N ARG A 43 -20.31 -4.19 2.49
CA ARG A 43 -20.85 -5.55 2.49
C ARG A 43 -20.04 -6.52 1.61
N LEU A 44 -19.54 -6.06 0.47
CA LEU A 44 -18.73 -6.86 -0.44
C LEU A 44 -17.37 -7.22 0.20
N LEU A 45 -16.78 -6.27 0.94
CA LEU A 45 -15.48 -6.46 1.58
C LEU A 45 -15.59 -7.22 2.91
N GLY A 46 -16.71 -7.08 3.62
CA GLY A 46 -16.86 -7.54 4.99
C GLY A 46 -16.27 -6.57 6.03
N ASP A 47 -15.80 -5.41 5.59
CA ASP A 47 -15.19 -4.34 6.38
C ASP A 47 -15.90 -3.01 6.09
N ASP A 48 -15.87 -2.08 7.05
CA ASP A 48 -16.47 -0.76 6.87
C ASP A 48 -15.60 0.11 5.95
N VAL A 49 -16.22 0.64 4.89
CA VAL A 49 -15.65 1.69 4.03
C VAL A 49 -16.59 2.89 4.08
N ASP A 50 -16.07 4.02 4.52
CA ASP A 50 -16.86 5.19 4.83
C ASP A 50 -16.49 6.43 4.00
N GLN A 51 -17.08 7.56 4.37
CA GLN A 51 -16.88 8.82 3.67
C GLN A 51 -15.45 9.36 3.82
N ILE A 52 -14.80 9.12 4.96
CA ILE A 52 -13.43 9.56 5.25
C ILE A 52 -12.45 8.84 4.32
N ASP A 53 -12.66 7.55 4.05
CA ASP A 53 -11.84 6.80 3.09
C ASP A 53 -11.90 7.43 1.70
N VAL A 54 -13.11 7.78 1.25
CA VAL A 54 -13.29 8.45 -0.05
C VAL A 54 -12.63 9.82 -0.05
N LEU A 55 -12.76 10.60 1.02
CA LEU A 55 -12.13 11.92 1.12
C LEU A 55 -10.60 11.84 1.11
N GLY A 56 -10.02 10.82 1.75
CA GLY A 56 -8.56 10.60 1.73
C GLY A 56 -8.05 10.16 0.35
N ALA A 57 -8.86 9.42 -0.40
CA ALA A 57 -8.52 8.96 -1.75
C ALA A 57 -8.82 10.01 -2.84
N PHE A 58 -9.82 10.86 -2.63
CA PHE A 58 -10.27 11.80 -3.65
C PHE A 58 -9.25 12.94 -3.84
N GLY A 59 -8.84 13.15 -5.09
CA GLY A 59 -7.83 14.15 -5.45
C GLY A 59 -6.38 13.65 -5.39
N SER A 60 -6.12 12.55 -4.70
CA SER A 60 -4.82 11.86 -4.68
C SER A 60 -4.78 10.66 -5.63
N THR A 61 -5.89 9.94 -5.77
CA THR A 61 -5.96 8.74 -6.60
C THR A 61 -7.18 8.68 -7.51
N ARG A 62 -7.17 7.73 -8.46
CA ARG A 62 -8.29 7.46 -9.36
C ARG A 62 -9.22 6.42 -8.72
N ALA A 63 -10.50 6.42 -9.11
CA ALA A 63 -11.48 5.44 -8.62
C ALA A 63 -11.02 3.99 -8.81
N ASP A 64 -10.35 3.68 -9.92
CA ASP A 64 -9.87 2.34 -10.24
C ASP A 64 -8.70 1.90 -9.32
N GLU A 65 -7.82 2.83 -8.97
CA GLU A 65 -6.73 2.59 -8.02
C GLU A 65 -7.27 2.46 -6.59
N PHE A 66 -8.26 3.27 -6.21
CA PHE A 66 -8.98 3.09 -4.96
C PHE A 66 -9.65 1.71 -4.89
N ALA A 67 -10.27 1.24 -5.98
CA ALA A 67 -10.81 -0.11 -6.07
C ALA A 67 -9.72 -1.18 -5.92
N LYS A 68 -8.56 -0.98 -6.55
CA LYS A 68 -7.41 -1.88 -6.46
C LYS A 68 -6.91 -2.00 -5.02
N ARG A 69 -6.78 -0.87 -4.32
CA ARG A 69 -6.37 -0.84 -2.90
C ARG A 69 -7.36 -1.59 -2.00
N LEU A 70 -8.66 -1.41 -2.23
CA LEU A 70 -9.71 -2.12 -1.49
C LEU A 70 -9.76 -3.63 -1.79
N ALA A 71 -9.27 -4.05 -2.96
CA ALA A 71 -9.23 -5.45 -3.37
C ALA A 71 -8.04 -6.23 -2.78
N ILE A 72 -7.12 -5.55 -2.08
CA ILE A 72 -6.01 -6.18 -1.36
C ILE A 72 -6.46 -6.50 0.07
N ASP A 73 -6.19 -7.71 0.52
CA ASP A 73 -6.38 -8.09 1.92
C ASP A 73 -5.13 -7.73 2.74
N TRP A 74 -5.20 -6.59 3.42
CA TRP A 74 -4.09 -6.05 4.21
C TRP A 74 -3.87 -6.79 5.54
N HIS A 75 -4.77 -7.70 5.94
CA HIS A 75 -4.66 -8.49 7.17
C HIS A 75 -3.86 -9.78 6.99
N VAL A 76 -3.69 -10.24 5.74
CA VAL A 76 -3.00 -11.49 5.39
C VAL A 76 -1.69 -11.26 4.66
N VAL A 77 -1.07 -10.10 4.88
CA VAL A 77 0.26 -9.82 4.32
C VAL A 77 1.26 -10.88 4.81
N PRO A 78 2.17 -11.36 3.95
CA PRO A 78 3.05 -12.44 4.35
C PRO A 78 4.03 -12.02 5.44
N THR A 79 4.30 -12.91 6.39
CA THR A 79 5.14 -12.65 7.57
C THR A 79 6.35 -13.58 7.67
N ASP A 80 6.66 -14.28 6.60
CA ASP A 80 7.70 -15.31 6.51
C ASP A 80 8.71 -15.01 5.40
N LEU A 81 8.86 -13.73 5.03
CA LEU A 81 9.80 -13.33 3.99
C LEU A 81 11.23 -13.58 4.42
N SER A 82 11.96 -14.29 3.59
CA SER A 82 13.40 -14.50 3.74
C SER A 82 14.18 -13.20 3.47
N GLU A 83 15.39 -13.10 4.00
CA GLU A 83 16.28 -11.94 3.75
C GLU A 83 16.47 -11.63 2.26
N PRO A 84 16.66 -12.62 1.35
CA PRO A 84 16.71 -12.35 -0.10
C PRO A 84 15.39 -11.78 -0.66
N GLU A 85 14.24 -12.21 -0.15
CA GLU A 85 12.94 -11.67 -0.58
C GLU A 85 12.73 -10.23 -0.10
N LEU A 86 13.15 -9.92 1.14
CA LEU A 86 13.14 -8.55 1.66
C LEU A 86 14.03 -7.63 0.83
N LEU A 87 15.23 -8.10 0.46
CA LEU A 87 16.14 -7.34 -0.40
C LEU A 87 15.52 -7.09 -1.79
N GLU A 88 14.88 -8.11 -2.37
CA GLU A 88 14.21 -7.97 -3.66
C GLU A 88 13.04 -6.97 -3.61
N LEU A 89 12.28 -6.93 -2.51
CA LEU A 89 11.23 -5.93 -2.30
C LEU A 89 11.80 -4.52 -2.17
N LEU A 90 12.86 -4.34 -1.37
CA LEU A 90 13.53 -3.04 -1.23
C LEU A 90 14.05 -2.54 -2.58
N ASP A 91 14.73 -3.41 -3.35
CA ASP A 91 15.19 -3.07 -4.71
C ASP A 91 14.03 -2.67 -5.63
N ALA A 92 12.90 -3.39 -5.58
CA ALA A 92 11.73 -3.10 -6.39
C ALA A 92 11.07 -1.75 -6.02
N VAL A 93 11.01 -1.41 -4.72
CA VAL A 93 10.51 -0.12 -4.22
C VAL A 93 11.45 1.01 -4.63
N CYS A 94 12.76 0.90 -4.36
CA CYS A 94 13.74 1.93 -4.72
C CYS A 94 13.83 2.18 -6.23
N ALA A 95 13.60 1.15 -7.05
CA ALA A 95 13.58 1.26 -8.50
C ALA A 95 12.20 1.62 -9.09
N CYS A 96 11.20 1.91 -8.26
CA CYS A 96 9.83 2.27 -8.66
C CYS A 96 9.20 1.29 -9.68
N ARG A 97 9.38 -0.03 -9.46
CA ARG A 97 8.95 -1.06 -10.45
C ARG A 97 7.45 -1.38 -10.43
N GLY A 98 6.69 -0.86 -9.46
CA GLY A 98 5.26 -1.08 -9.29
C GLY A 98 4.45 0.21 -9.42
N ASP A 99 3.13 0.07 -9.55
CA ASP A 99 2.23 1.20 -9.29
C ASP A 99 2.16 1.52 -7.80
N GLU A 100 1.59 2.69 -7.46
CA GLU A 100 1.49 3.20 -6.09
C GLU A 100 0.90 2.17 -5.12
N THR A 101 -0.21 1.54 -5.50
CA THR A 101 -0.87 0.51 -4.69
C THR A 101 0.05 -0.69 -4.42
N LEU A 102 0.81 -1.13 -5.42
CA LEU A 102 1.74 -2.25 -5.27
C LEU A 102 2.98 -1.86 -4.44
N MET A 103 3.48 -0.64 -4.58
CA MET A 103 4.57 -0.13 -3.75
C MET A 103 4.16 -0.02 -2.28
N ASP A 104 2.97 0.50 -1.99
CA ASP A 104 2.39 0.52 -0.64
C ASP A 104 2.32 -0.89 -0.03
N TYR A 105 1.90 -1.88 -0.84
CA TYR A 105 1.86 -3.28 -0.43
C TYR A 105 3.25 -3.84 -0.10
N TRP A 106 4.26 -3.55 -0.92
CA TRP A 106 5.64 -3.96 -0.65
C TRP A 106 6.21 -3.32 0.60
N VAL A 107 5.97 -2.03 0.81
CA VAL A 107 6.38 -1.32 2.03
C VAL A 107 5.71 -1.92 3.26
N ARG A 108 4.43 -2.30 3.17
CA ARG A 108 3.74 -2.99 4.27
C ARG A 108 4.34 -4.37 4.55
N CYS A 109 4.64 -5.16 3.52
CA CYS A 109 5.31 -6.45 3.68
C CYS A 109 6.67 -6.27 4.38
N LEU A 110 7.47 -5.30 3.93
CA LEU A 110 8.77 -4.96 4.53
C LEU A 110 8.63 -4.59 6.02
N SER A 111 7.69 -3.71 6.35
CA SER A 111 7.42 -3.26 7.72
C SER A 111 7.09 -4.43 8.66
N VAL A 112 6.19 -5.31 8.24
CA VAL A 112 5.73 -6.45 9.06
C VAL A 112 6.85 -7.48 9.27
N ASN A 113 7.65 -7.78 8.24
CA ASN A 113 8.72 -8.78 8.35
C ASN A 113 9.97 -8.25 9.05
N ALA A 114 10.29 -6.96 8.89
CA ALA A 114 11.41 -6.34 9.59
C ALA A 114 11.06 -5.91 11.04
N GLY A 115 9.78 -5.89 11.40
CA GLY A 115 9.32 -5.36 12.68
C GLY A 115 9.59 -3.85 12.83
N ASP A 116 9.62 -3.12 11.72
CA ASP A 116 9.93 -1.69 11.67
C ASP A 116 8.81 -0.89 10.98
N ASP A 117 7.93 -0.29 11.78
CA ASP A 117 6.85 0.57 11.30
C ASP A 117 7.36 1.86 10.63
N ARG A 118 8.65 2.20 10.80
CA ARG A 118 9.27 3.39 10.21
C ARG A 118 10.09 3.09 8.96
N ILE A 119 10.02 1.86 8.42
CA ILE A 119 10.78 1.49 7.23
C ILE A 119 10.46 2.38 6.01
N SER A 120 9.25 2.93 5.92
CA SER A 120 8.90 3.93 4.90
C SER A 120 9.73 5.20 5.04
N ASP A 121 9.97 5.67 6.26
CA ASP A 121 10.85 6.82 6.50
C ASP A 121 12.27 6.48 6.04
N LEU A 122 12.78 5.28 6.34
CA LEU A 122 14.11 4.87 5.89
C LEU A 122 14.27 4.93 4.36
N ILE A 123 13.23 4.52 3.63
CA ILE A 123 13.25 4.44 2.17
C ILE A 123 13.11 5.83 1.54
N PHE A 124 12.16 6.64 2.01
CA PHE A 124 11.77 7.90 1.33
C PHE A 124 12.32 9.17 2.00
N TRP A 125 12.60 9.13 3.30
CA TRP A 125 13.07 10.27 4.11
C TRP A 125 14.10 9.80 5.15
N PRO A 126 15.26 9.27 4.73
CA PRO A 126 16.26 8.72 5.64
C PRO A 126 16.69 9.74 6.72
N GLU A 127 16.67 11.04 6.42
CA GLU A 127 16.89 12.10 7.39
C GLU A 127 15.86 12.11 8.53
N ALA A 128 14.60 11.77 8.27
CA ALA A 128 13.57 11.62 9.30
C ALA A 128 13.76 10.32 10.08
N TYR A 129 14.21 9.25 9.42
CA TYR A 129 14.47 7.96 10.06
C TYR A 129 15.61 8.04 11.09
N PHE A 130 16.79 8.52 10.67
CA PHE A 130 17.99 8.62 11.51
C PHE A 130 18.07 9.93 12.32
N GLY A 131 17.32 10.97 11.95
CA GLY A 131 17.37 12.28 12.59
C GLY A 131 18.74 12.95 12.43
N ALA A 132 19.21 13.61 13.50
CA ALA A 132 20.47 14.35 13.50
C ALA A 132 21.73 13.49 13.25
N GLY A 133 21.61 12.16 13.33
CA GLY A 133 22.71 11.22 13.06
C GLY A 133 22.87 10.87 11.58
N TYR A 134 21.99 11.34 10.70
CA TYR A 134 22.10 11.07 9.27
C TYR A 134 23.26 11.83 8.65
N ASP A 135 24.12 11.13 7.91
CA ASP A 135 25.28 11.69 7.23
C ASP A 135 24.95 12.22 5.81
N GLY A 136 23.68 12.13 5.39
CA GLY A 136 23.21 12.64 4.11
C GLY A 136 23.53 11.74 2.91
N ARG A 137 24.14 10.57 3.13
CA ARG A 137 24.51 9.67 2.03
C ARG A 137 23.32 8.84 1.57
N GLU A 138 23.24 8.61 0.27
CA GLU A 138 22.28 7.65 -0.27
C GLU A 138 22.60 6.23 0.22
N LEU A 139 21.56 5.51 0.65
CA LEU A 139 21.65 4.13 1.10
C LEU A 139 21.27 3.19 -0.05
N SER A 140 22.05 2.15 -0.24
CA SER A 140 21.63 1.04 -1.11
C SER A 140 20.55 0.18 -0.44
N PRO A 141 19.73 -0.57 -1.21
CA PRO A 141 18.76 -1.52 -0.64
C PRO A 141 19.37 -2.51 0.36
N ALA A 142 20.59 -2.97 0.11
CA ALA A 142 21.30 -3.88 1.03
C ALA A 142 21.65 -3.20 2.36
N GLU A 143 22.10 -1.95 2.32
CA GLU A 143 22.40 -1.19 3.55
C GLU A 143 21.13 -0.85 4.33
N MET A 144 20.03 -0.52 3.64
CA MET A 144 18.73 -0.34 4.28
C MET A 144 18.28 -1.62 4.99
N LEU A 145 18.44 -2.78 4.34
CA LEU A 145 18.10 -4.07 4.92
C LEU A 145 18.94 -4.38 6.17
N GLU A 146 20.25 -4.13 6.11
CA GLU A 146 21.13 -4.28 7.27
C GLU A 146 20.70 -3.41 8.46
N VAL A 147 20.24 -2.18 8.19
CA VAL A 147 19.79 -1.25 9.24
C VAL A 147 18.56 -1.81 9.95
N VAL A 148 17.57 -2.32 9.22
CA VAL A 148 16.32 -2.79 9.81
C VAL A 148 16.45 -4.15 10.50
N LEU A 149 17.34 -5.03 10.03
CA LEU A 149 17.58 -6.35 10.63
C LEU A 149 18.49 -6.33 11.86
N ARG A 150 19.20 -5.22 12.13
CA ARG A 150 20.10 -5.07 13.30
C ARG A 150 19.37 -4.64 14.59
N LYS A 151 18.07 -4.38 14.53
CA LYS A 151 17.25 -4.00 15.68
C LYS A 151 16.91 -5.22 16.54
#